data_AF-A0AA39NSH9-F1
#
_entry.id   AF-A0AA39NSH9-F1
#
_cell.length_a   1.000
_cell.length_b   1.000
_cell.length_c   1.000
_cell.angle_alpha   90.00
_cell.angle_beta   90.00
_cell.angle_gamma   90.00
#
_symmetry.space_group_name_H-M   'P 1'
#
loop_
_entity.id
_entity.type
_entity.pdbx_description
1 polymer ?
#
loop_
_entity_poly.entity_id
_entity_poly.type
_entity_poly.pdbx_seq_one_letter_code
_entity_poly.pdbx_strand_id
1 'polypeptide(L)'
;TAEVFFELFCNNLWDLGIAPYPYGTHSFYCGGCQWLSVDLCWSLRQIYEWGGWSTDFTHLTIVKYLISWNDDPMTRCDDFFKLDHEVTIKCWNCGQSCPCA
;
A
#
# COMPACT_ATOMS: atom_id res chain seq x y z
N THR A 1 -12.53 -16.66 14.05
CA THR A 1 -13.42 -15.61 13.48
C THR A 1 -12.69 -14.28 13.56
N ALA A 2 -13.13 -13.19 12.92
CA ALA A 2 -12.37 -11.94 12.74
C ALA A 2 -11.66 -11.37 14.00
N GLU A 3 -12.20 -11.64 15.20
CA GLU A 3 -11.57 -11.31 16.49
C GLU A 3 -10.20 -11.96 16.68
N VAL A 4 -10.05 -13.24 16.36
CA VAL A 4 -8.78 -13.97 16.46
C VAL A 4 -7.75 -13.39 15.49
N PHE A 5 -8.17 -13.03 14.27
CA PHE A 5 -7.30 -12.35 13.32
C PHE A 5 -6.86 -10.99 13.86
N PHE A 6 -7.80 -10.21 14.41
CA PHE A 6 -7.50 -8.89 14.94
C PHE A 6 -6.54 -8.94 16.12
N GLU A 7 -6.70 -9.92 17.02
CA GLU A 7 -5.78 -10.16 18.13
C GLU A 7 -4.37 -10.48 17.64
N LEU A 8 -4.23 -11.43 16.71
CA LEU A 8 -2.93 -11.78 16.11
C LEU A 8 -2.30 -10.60 15.37
N PHE A 9 -3.11 -9.82 14.66
CA PHE A 9 -2.65 -8.62 13.97
C PHE A 9 -2.13 -7.57 14.95
N CYS A 10 -2.84 -7.30 16.05
CA CYS A 10 -2.38 -6.40 17.10
C CYS A 10 -1.08 -6.89 17.75
N ASN A 11 -0.95 -8.19 17.99
CA ASN A 11 0.26 -8.79 18.56
C ASN A 11 1.46 -8.62 17.61
N ASN A 12 1.27 -8.85 16.31
CA ASN A 12 2.32 -8.62 15.31
C ASN A 12 2.76 -7.15 15.26
N LEU A 13 1.83 -6.20 15.38
CA LEU A 13 2.17 -4.77 15.45
C LEU A 13 3.02 -4.45 16.69
N TRP A 14 2.67 -5.04 17.84
CA TRP A 14 3.48 -4.93 19.06
C TRP A 14 4.89 -5.48 18.89
N ASP A 15 5.04 -6.64 18.24
CA ASP A 15 6.35 -7.25 17.96
C ASP A 15 7.22 -6.36 17.05
N LEU A 16 6.59 -5.57 16.19
CA LEU A 16 7.25 -4.57 15.33
C LEU A 16 7.45 -3.20 16.02
N GLY A 17 7.03 -3.05 17.28
CA GLY A 17 7.11 -1.79 18.02
C GLY A 17 6.11 -0.71 17.56
N ILE A 18 5.08 -1.10 16.83
CA ILE A 18 4.02 -0.21 16.34
C ILE A 18 2.83 -0.29 17.30
N ALA A 19 2.37 0.86 17.80
CA ALA A 19 1.19 0.91 18.65
C ALA A 19 -0.05 0.47 17.83
N PRO A 20 -0.82 -0.55 18.26
CA PRO A 20 -1.93 -1.08 17.47
C PRO A 20 -3.21 -0.24 17.55
N TYR A 21 -3.31 0.70 18.50
CA TYR A 21 -4.52 1.50 18.75
C TYR A 21 -5.13 2.20 17.50
N PRO A 22 -4.35 2.78 16.57
CA PRO A 22 -4.92 3.38 15.37
C PRO A 22 -5.25 2.36 14.25
N TYR A 23 -4.92 1.08 14.44
CA TYR A 23 -5.09 0.04 13.42
C TYR A 23 -6.29 -0.86 13.73
N GLY A 24 -7.24 -0.91 12.80
CA GLY A 24 -8.38 -1.82 12.79
C GLY A 24 -8.19 -2.99 11.83
N THR A 25 -9.17 -3.90 11.75
CA THR A 25 -9.17 -4.97 10.75
C THR A 25 -9.13 -4.44 9.30
N HIS A 26 -9.71 -3.27 9.06
CA HIS A 26 -9.62 -2.58 7.77
C HIS A 26 -8.22 -2.03 7.47
N SER A 27 -7.42 -1.73 8.49
CA SER A 27 -6.07 -1.19 8.28
C SER A 27 -5.13 -2.20 7.62
N PHE A 28 -5.32 -3.50 7.88
CA PHE A 28 -4.58 -4.54 7.16
C PHE A 28 -4.87 -4.51 5.65
N TYR A 29 -6.11 -4.26 5.25
CA TYR A 29 -6.47 -4.15 3.83
C TYR A 29 -5.98 -2.83 3.23
N CYS A 30 -5.99 -1.72 3.97
CA CYS A 30 -5.40 -0.44 3.54
C CYS A 30 -3.91 -0.56 3.29
N GLY A 31 -3.15 -0.99 4.32
CA GLY A 31 -1.71 -1.16 4.21
C GLY A 31 -1.35 -2.19 3.13
N GLY A 32 -2.13 -3.28 3.01
CA GLY A 32 -1.99 -4.26 1.93
C GLY A 32 -2.15 -3.64 0.54
N CYS A 33 -3.20 -2.85 0.30
CA CYS A 33 -3.38 -2.16 -0.98
C CYS A 33 -2.27 -1.16 -1.29
N GLN A 34 -1.81 -0.42 -0.29
CA GLN A 34 -0.72 0.55 -0.44
C GLN A 34 0.59 -0.14 -0.80
N TRP A 35 0.96 -1.20 -0.06
CA TRP A 35 2.16 -1.99 -0.32
C TRP A 35 2.13 -2.67 -1.70
N LEU A 36 0.99 -3.26 -2.09
CA LEU A 36 0.84 -3.86 -3.41
C LEU A 36 0.98 -2.81 -4.53
N SER A 37 0.46 -1.61 -4.32
CA SER A 37 0.54 -0.52 -5.31
C SER A 37 1.93 0.12 -5.39
N VAL A 38 2.59 0.34 -4.26
CA VAL A 38 3.84 1.11 -4.17
C VAL A 38 5.04 0.18 -4.37
N ASP A 39 5.20 -0.79 -3.48
CA ASP A 39 6.37 -1.66 -3.44
C ASP A 39 6.34 -2.72 -4.54
N LEU A 40 5.16 -3.30 -4.83
CA LEU A 40 5.05 -4.31 -5.87
C LEU A 40 4.62 -3.76 -7.23
N CYS A 41 4.23 -2.48 -7.30
CA CYS A 41 3.75 -1.84 -8.53
C CYS A 41 2.63 -2.60 -9.25
N TRP A 42 1.74 -3.20 -8.47
CA TRP A 42 0.56 -3.85 -9.04
C TRP A 42 -0.36 -2.82 -9.66
N SER A 43 -0.88 -3.13 -10.84
CA SER A 43 -1.93 -2.34 -11.46
C SER A 43 -3.19 -2.36 -10.57
N LEU A 44 -4.02 -1.32 -10.67
CA LEU A 44 -5.30 -1.26 -9.96
C LEU A 44 -6.10 -2.55 -10.16
N ARG A 45 -6.14 -3.08 -11.39
CA ARG A 45 -6.85 -4.33 -11.70
C ARG A 45 -6.37 -5.52 -10.86
N GLN A 46 -5.06 -5.71 -10.69
CA GLN A 46 -4.52 -6.78 -9.85
C GLN A 46 -4.91 -6.60 -8.38
N ILE A 47 -4.94 -5.36 -7.91
CA ILE A 47 -5.36 -5.02 -6.54
C ILE A 47 -6.86 -5.29 -6.36
N TYR A 48 -7.70 -4.98 -7.35
CA TYR A 48 -9.13 -5.31 -7.34
C TYR A 48 -9.37 -6.83 -7.26
N GLU A 49 -8.63 -7.60 -8.06
CA GLU A 49 -8.71 -9.07 -8.05
C GLU A 49 -8.26 -9.65 -6.70
N TRP A 50 -7.20 -9.10 -6.08
CA TRP A 50 -6.75 -9.50 -4.73
C TRP A 50 -7.74 -9.13 -3.63
N GLY A 51 -8.29 -7.91 -3.68
CA GLY A 51 -9.25 -7.41 -2.71
C GLY A 51 -10.64 -8.02 -2.82
N GLY A 52 -10.89 -8.84 -3.85
CA GLY A 52 -12.21 -9.41 -4.13
C GLY A 52 -13.26 -8.34 -4.46
N TRP A 53 -12.84 -7.21 -5.01
CA TRP A 53 -13.71 -6.08 -5.34
C TRP A 53 -14.25 -6.20 -6.76
N SER A 54 -15.41 -5.61 -7.01
CA SER A 54 -15.95 -5.51 -8.37
C SER A 54 -14.98 -4.73 -9.26
N THR A 55 -14.70 -5.27 -10.44
CA THR A 55 -13.92 -4.60 -11.50
C THR A 55 -14.70 -3.44 -12.16
N ASP A 56 -15.98 -3.27 -11.81
CA ASP A 56 -16.74 -2.11 -12.24
C ASP A 56 -16.21 -0.86 -11.53
N PHE A 57 -15.54 0.00 -12.29
CA PHE A 57 -14.87 1.24 -11.84
C PHE A 57 -15.82 2.32 -11.28
N THR A 58 -17.07 1.98 -10.98
CA THR A 58 -18.05 2.89 -10.37
C THR A 58 -17.75 3.15 -8.89
N HIS A 59 -16.96 2.30 -8.24
CA HIS A 59 -16.67 2.38 -6.81
C HIS A 59 -15.29 2.99 -6.51
N LEU A 60 -15.29 4.22 -6.00
CA LEU A 60 -14.12 4.94 -5.41
C LEU A 60 -13.58 4.28 -4.12
N THR A 61 -14.01 3.06 -3.80
CA THR A 61 -13.60 2.33 -2.60
C THR A 61 -12.09 2.15 -2.56
N ILE A 62 -11.47 1.75 -3.67
CA ILE A 62 -10.01 1.54 -3.74
C ILE A 62 -9.21 2.81 -3.43
N VAL A 63 -9.74 3.99 -3.83
CA VAL A 63 -9.08 5.28 -3.58
C VAL A 63 -8.96 5.54 -2.08
N LYS A 64 -9.95 5.14 -1.28
CA LYS A 64 -9.87 5.25 0.19
C LYS A 64 -8.79 4.34 0.79
N TYR A 65 -8.56 3.17 0.20
CA TYR A 65 -7.52 2.25 0.63
C TYR A 65 -6.12 2.75 0.23
N LEU A 66 -5.98 3.38 -0.94
CA LEU A 66 -4.69 3.89 -1.44
C LEU A 66 -4.24 5.21 -0.77
N ILE A 67 -5.17 6.11 -0.42
CA ILE A 67 -4.86 7.45 0.11
C ILE A 67 -4.87 7.49 1.66
N SER A 68 -5.02 6.34 2.33
CA SER A 68 -5.11 6.30 3.79
C SER A 68 -3.84 6.86 4.47
N TRP A 69 -4.03 7.80 5.40
CA TRP A 69 -2.98 8.58 6.09
C TRP A 69 -1.97 7.70 6.87
N ASN A 70 -2.41 6.60 7.45
CA ASN A 70 -1.67 5.96 8.53
C ASN A 70 -0.31 5.33 8.14
N ASP A 71 -0.08 5.08 6.84
CA ASP A 71 1.06 4.33 6.35
C ASP A 71 1.92 5.12 5.32
N ASP A 72 1.87 6.45 5.37
CA ASP A 72 2.56 7.32 4.41
C ASP A 72 3.96 7.75 4.90
N PRO A 73 5.03 7.28 4.24
CA PRO A 73 6.23 8.08 4.04
C PRO A 73 6.52 8.15 2.53
N MET A 74 5.54 8.50 1.71
CA MET A 74 5.78 8.72 0.29
C MET A 74 6.48 10.05 0.09
N THR A 75 7.31 10.03 -0.95
CA THR A 75 8.05 11.15 -1.53
C THR A 75 7.30 12.45 -1.35
N ARG A 76 7.97 13.51 -0.87
CA ARG A 76 7.30 14.79 -0.69
C ARG A 76 6.66 15.20 -2.02
N CYS A 77 5.50 15.85 -1.98
CA CYS A 77 4.85 16.39 -3.18
C CYS A 77 5.84 17.20 -4.04
N ASP A 78 6.77 17.92 -3.39
CA ASP A 78 7.86 18.69 -3.99
C ASP A 78 8.83 17.86 -4.87
N ASP A 79 8.85 16.53 -4.69
CA ASP A 79 9.74 15.60 -5.36
C ASP A 79 9.08 14.87 -6.55
N PHE A 80 7.76 15.02 -6.75
CA PHE A 80 7.01 14.29 -7.81
C PHE A 80 7.51 14.56 -9.22
N PHE A 81 8.09 15.75 -9.47
CA PHE A 81 8.59 16.18 -10.78
C PHE A 81 10.11 16.35 -10.83
N LYS A 82 10.83 15.89 -9.81
CA LYS A 82 12.29 15.86 -9.81
C LYS A 82 12.77 14.69 -10.66
N LEU A 83 12.86 14.93 -11.96
CA LEU A 83 13.37 13.97 -12.97
C LEU A 83 14.88 13.69 -12.80
N ASP A 84 15.55 14.48 -11.99
CA ASP A 84 16.95 14.38 -11.59
C ASP A 84 17.18 13.46 -10.38
N HIS A 85 16.13 12.86 -9.81
CA HIS A 85 16.29 11.81 -8.82
C HIS A 85 17.05 10.64 -9.47
N GLU A 86 18.30 10.43 -9.06
CA GLU A 86 19.09 9.28 -9.47
C GLU A 86 18.44 8.01 -8.91
N VAL A 87 17.48 7.46 -9.64
CA VAL A 87 17.03 6.10 -9.43
C VAL A 87 18.23 5.20 -9.77
N THR A 88 18.97 4.84 -8.73
CA THR A 88 20.26 4.18 -8.82
C THR A 88 20.13 2.71 -9.19
N ILE A 89 18.91 2.18 -9.18
CA ILE A 89 18.56 0.80 -9.47
C ILE A 89 17.65 0.78 -10.70
N LYS A 90 17.88 -0.16 -11.62
CA LYS A 90 16.93 -0.42 -12.71
C LYS A 90 15.84 -1.35 -12.19
N CYS A 91 14.58 -1.01 -12.39
CA CYS A 91 13.50 -1.88 -11.96
C CYS A 91 13.55 -3.18 -12.75
N TRP A 92 13.49 -4.30 -12.02
CA TRP A 92 13.52 -5.63 -12.60
C TRP A 92 12.28 -5.92 -13.47
N ASN A 93 11.16 -5.25 -13.19
CA ASN A 93 9.90 -5.48 -13.89
C ASN A 93 9.80 -4.72 -15.23
N CYS A 94 10.28 -3.48 -15.32
CA CYS A 94 10.16 -2.65 -16.52
C CYS A 94 11.49 -2.30 -17.21
N GLY A 95 12.64 -2.59 -16.59
CA GLY A 95 13.97 -2.34 -17.14
C GLY A 95 14.39 -0.86 -17.18
N GLN A 96 13.55 0.06 -16.70
CA GLN A 96 13.80 1.49 -16.63
C GLN A 96 14.15 1.94 -15.20
N SER A 97 14.76 3.12 -15.08
CA SER A 97 14.86 3.88 -13.83
C SER A 97 13.46 4.37 -13.46
N CYS A 98 12.78 3.68 -12.54
CA CYS A 98 11.49 4.10 -11.97
C CYS A 98 11.61 4.22 -10.44
N PRO A 99 10.70 4.96 -9.77
CA PRO A 99 10.60 4.97 -8.31
C PRO A 99 10.37 3.59 -7.68
N CYS A 100 10.02 2.61 -8.51
CA CYS A 100 9.75 1.22 -8.18
C CYS A 100 10.98 0.29 -8.26
N ALA A 101 12.19 0.87 -8.35
CA ALA A 101 13.45 0.15 -8.45
C ALA A 101 14.21 0.12 -7.14
#